data_AF-A0A1I4YEM3-F1
#
_entry.id   AF-A0A1I4YEM3-F1
#
_cell.length_a   1.000
_cell.length_b   1.000
_cell.length_c   1.000
_cell.angle_alpha   90.00
_cell.angle_beta   90.00
_cell.angle_gamma   90.00
#
_symmetry.space_group_name_H-M   'P 1'
#
loop_
_entity.id
_entity.type
_entity.pdbx_description
1 polymer ?
#
loop_
_entity_poly.entity_id
_entity_poly.type
_entity_poly.pdbx_seq_one_letter_code
_entity_poly.pdbx_strand_id
1 'polypeptide(L)'
;MNYLKPVLTAAMLTFALAACESKQEDKREEALEQKADKMEDRADAVREQGEATADRIEKQDPGIDSHTTDRTADAARETAEKRADQLEDKADLEREKK
;
A
#
# COMPACT_ATOMS: atom_id res chain seq x y z
N MET A 1 55.66 -16.19 18.47
CA MET A 1 54.60 -15.28 18.94
C MET A 1 54.37 -14.20 17.89
N ASN A 2 53.36 -14.31 17.02
CA ASN A 2 52.93 -13.18 16.16
C ASN A 2 51.51 -13.31 15.55
N TYR A 3 50.68 -14.24 16.03
CA TYR A 3 49.29 -14.41 15.54
C TYR A 3 48.28 -13.48 16.23
N LEU A 4 48.72 -12.71 17.24
CA LEU A 4 47.86 -11.79 18.00
C LEU A 4 47.48 -10.53 17.19
N LYS A 5 48.30 -10.16 16.20
CA LYS A 5 48.08 -8.98 15.34
C LYS A 5 47.00 -9.17 14.27
N PRO A 6 46.94 -10.29 13.50
CA PRO A 6 45.90 -10.46 12.48
C PRO A 6 44.49 -10.68 13.07
N VAL A 7 44.39 -11.27 14.27
CA VAL A 7 43.11 -11.52 14.95
C VAL A 7 42.44 -10.22 15.38
N LEU A 8 43.22 -9.23 15.82
CA LEU A 8 42.69 -7.95 16.28
C LEU A 8 42.14 -7.08 15.13
N THR A 9 42.76 -7.16 13.95
CA THR A 9 42.29 -6.45 12.74
C THR A 9 41.03 -7.04 12.12
N ALA A 10 40.83 -8.36 12.19
CA ALA A 10 39.62 -9.01 11.69
C ALA A 10 38.38 -8.68 12.53
N ALA A 11 38.56 -8.49 13.84
CA ALA A 11 37.47 -8.18 14.77
C ALA A 11 36.91 -6.75 14.63
N MET A 12 37.65 -5.80 14.05
CA MET A 12 37.14 -4.44 13.81
C MET A 12 36.33 -4.31 12.52
N LEU A 13 36.56 -5.18 11.51
CA LEU A 13 35.81 -5.14 10.26
C LEU A 13 34.37 -5.62 10.41
N THR A 14 34.10 -6.53 11.35
CA THR A 14 32.75 -7.08 11.56
C THR A 14 31.79 -6.05 12.18
N PHE A 15 32.30 -5.09 12.97
CA PHE A 15 31.48 -4.00 13.53
C PHE A 15 31.17 -2.89 12.53
N ALA A 16 32.01 -2.68 11.50
CA ALA A 16 31.76 -1.67 10.47
C ALA A 16 30.62 -2.07 9.51
N LEU A 17 30.39 -3.38 9.31
CA LEU A 17 29.32 -3.90 8.46
C LEU A 17 27.94 -3.74 9.12
N ALA A 18 27.83 -3.97 10.43
CA ALA A 18 26.58 -3.84 11.18
C ALA A 18 25.97 -2.43 11.13
N ALA A 19 26.80 -1.39 11.02
CA ALA A 19 26.34 0.00 10.92
C ALA A 19 25.94 0.44 9.49
N CYS A 20 26.39 -0.29 8.45
CA CYS A 20 25.89 -0.10 7.09
C CYS A 20 24.59 -0.87 6.86
N GLU A 21 24.45 -2.05 7.46
CA GLU A 21 23.24 -2.88 7.35
C GLU A 21 22.00 -2.11 7.85
N SER A 22 22.09 -1.42 9.00
CA SER A 22 20.93 -0.73 9.60
C SER A 22 20.37 0.39 8.73
N LYS A 23 21.23 1.24 8.14
CA LYS A 23 20.78 2.35 7.27
C LYS A 23 20.22 1.86 5.95
N GLN A 24 20.68 0.70 5.48
CA GLN A 24 20.18 0.09 4.25
C GLN A 24 18.83 -0.58 4.50
N GLU A 25 18.65 -1.21 5.66
CA GLU A 25 17.39 -1.77 6.13
C GLU A 25 16.33 -0.66 6.29
N ASP A 26 16.64 0.44 7.00
CA ASP A 26 15.72 1.59 7.18
C ASP A 26 15.19 2.13 5.84
N LYS A 27 16.08 2.30 4.84
CA LYS A 27 15.70 2.79 3.51
C LYS A 27 14.85 1.80 2.73
N ARG A 28 15.08 0.50 2.91
CA ARG A 28 14.28 -0.55 2.29
C ARG A 28 12.87 -0.54 2.88
N GLU A 29 12.76 -0.47 4.21
CA GLU A 29 11.48 -0.36 4.89
C GLU A 29 10.70 0.87 4.42
N GLU A 30 11.34 2.05 4.40
CA GLU A 30 10.71 3.29 3.95
C GLU A 30 10.21 3.21 2.50
N ALA A 31 10.97 2.54 1.62
CA ALA A 31 10.56 2.34 0.23
C ALA A 31 9.34 1.41 0.10
N LEU A 32 9.21 0.41 0.98
CA LEU A 32 8.06 -0.49 1.03
C LEU A 32 6.83 0.24 1.57
N GLU A 33 6.97 1.01 2.66
CA GLU A 33 5.88 1.84 3.21
C GLU A 33 5.37 2.84 2.18
N GLN A 34 6.26 3.62 1.55
CA GLN A 34 5.87 4.59 0.51
C GLN A 34 5.16 3.94 -0.68
N LYS A 35 5.43 2.65 -0.94
CA LYS A 35 4.78 1.91 -2.01
C LYS A 35 3.40 1.41 -1.58
N ALA A 36 3.25 0.96 -0.33
CA ALA A 36 1.97 0.62 0.27
C ALA A 36 1.04 1.84 0.32
N ASP A 37 1.53 2.98 0.82
CA ASP A 37 0.77 4.23 0.91
C ASP A 37 0.22 4.67 -0.46
N LYS A 38 1.02 4.56 -1.52
CA LYS A 38 0.56 4.87 -2.89
C LYS A 38 -0.52 3.93 -3.41
N MET A 39 -0.60 2.70 -2.88
CA MET A 39 -1.68 1.78 -3.22
C MET A 39 -2.95 2.11 -2.44
N GLU A 40 -2.83 2.49 -1.17
CA GLU A 40 -3.94 2.99 -0.34
C GLU A 40 -4.53 4.29 -0.91
N ASP A 41 -3.69 5.27 -1.28
CA ASP A 41 -4.14 6.50 -1.95
C ASP A 41 -4.95 6.23 -3.23
N ARG A 42 -4.59 5.17 -3.96
CA ARG A 42 -5.31 4.74 -5.17
C ARG A 42 -6.61 4.03 -4.81
N ALA A 43 -6.65 3.28 -3.72
CA ALA A 43 -7.86 2.64 -3.22
C ALA A 43 -8.90 3.71 -2.87
N ASP A 44 -8.48 4.75 -2.15
CA ASP A 44 -9.33 5.90 -1.80
C ASP A 44 -9.87 6.62 -3.03
N ALA A 45 -9.00 6.91 -4.00
CA ALA A 45 -9.42 7.53 -5.26
C ALA A 45 -10.43 6.66 -6.04
N VAL A 46 -10.29 5.34 -5.98
CA VAL A 46 -11.24 4.41 -6.60
C VAL A 46 -12.59 4.44 -5.88
N ARG A 47 -12.61 4.45 -4.54
CA ARG A 47 -13.86 4.59 -3.75
C ARG A 47 -14.56 5.90 -4.06
N GLU A 48 -13.84 7.02 -4.05
CA GLU A 48 -14.38 8.34 -4.37
C GLU A 48 -14.97 8.38 -5.79
N GLN A 49 -14.28 7.79 -6.77
CA GLN A 49 -14.80 7.71 -8.13
C GLN A 49 -16.07 6.84 -8.23
N GLY A 50 -16.12 5.74 -7.46
CA GLY A 50 -17.30 4.87 -7.35
C GLY A 50 -18.51 5.64 -6.83
N GLU A 51 -18.35 6.33 -5.70
CA GLU A 51 -19.40 7.15 -5.08
C GLU A 51 -19.84 8.28 -6.01
N ALA A 52 -18.91 9.01 -6.62
CA ALA A 52 -19.24 10.07 -7.57
C ALA A 52 -20.01 9.55 -8.80
N THR A 53 -19.80 8.28 -9.18
CA THR A 53 -20.54 7.63 -10.27
C THR A 53 -21.93 7.22 -9.80
N ALA A 54 -22.06 6.64 -8.62
CA ALA A 54 -23.33 6.28 -7.99
C ALA A 54 -24.23 7.52 -7.80
N ASP A 55 -23.67 8.61 -7.25
CA ASP A 55 -24.34 9.90 -7.11
C ASP A 55 -24.89 10.44 -8.43
N ARG A 56 -24.14 10.26 -9.52
CA ARG A 56 -24.56 10.73 -10.85
C ARG A 56 -25.73 9.89 -11.37
N ILE A 57 -25.70 8.58 -11.13
CA ILE A 57 -26.80 7.67 -11.49
C ILE A 57 -28.06 8.07 -10.73
N GLU A 58 -27.97 8.24 -9.42
CA GLU A 58 -29.10 8.63 -8.56
C GLU A 58 -29.67 10.01 -8.95
N LYS A 59 -28.80 10.99 -9.28
CA LYS A 59 -29.25 12.33 -9.73
C LYS A 59 -29.97 12.33 -11.07
N GLN A 60 -29.77 11.32 -11.92
CA GLN A 60 -30.42 11.22 -13.23
C GLN A 60 -31.85 10.68 -13.14
N ASP A 61 -32.24 10.10 -12.02
CA ASP A 61 -33.58 9.57 -11.80
C ASP A 61 -34.34 10.43 -10.76
N PRO A 62 -35.37 11.20 -11.17
CA PRO A 62 -36.21 11.94 -10.24
C PRO A 62 -37.17 11.04 -9.42
N GLY A 63 -36.91 9.74 -9.34
CA GLY A 63 -37.70 8.75 -8.59
C GLY A 63 -38.74 8.01 -9.44
N ILE A 64 -38.57 7.98 -10.76
CA ILE A 64 -39.49 7.29 -11.69
C ILE A 64 -39.14 5.80 -11.79
N ASP A 65 -37.85 5.45 -11.75
CA ASP A 65 -37.35 4.07 -11.86
C ASP A 65 -36.40 3.70 -10.70
N SER A 66 -36.72 4.18 -9.49
CA SER A 66 -35.80 4.19 -8.34
C SER A 66 -35.15 2.84 -8.08
N HIS A 67 -35.89 1.74 -8.14
CA HIS A 67 -35.34 0.42 -7.86
C HIS A 67 -34.27 -0.05 -8.87
N THR A 68 -34.35 0.40 -10.12
CA THR A 68 -33.30 0.08 -11.12
C THR A 68 -32.12 1.03 -10.98
N THR A 69 -32.38 2.30 -10.68
CA THR A 69 -31.36 3.30 -10.38
C THR A 69 -30.55 2.92 -9.14
N ASP A 70 -31.20 2.59 -8.03
CA ASP A 70 -30.59 2.17 -6.76
C ASP A 70 -29.66 0.97 -7.00
N ARG A 71 -30.16 -0.09 -7.66
CA ARG A 71 -29.34 -1.26 -7.98
C ARG A 71 -28.13 -0.95 -8.86
N THR A 72 -28.26 0.02 -9.77
CA THR A 72 -27.15 0.41 -10.65
C THR A 72 -26.11 1.25 -9.91
N ALA A 73 -26.56 2.15 -9.02
CA ALA A 73 -25.69 2.92 -8.14
C ALA A 73 -24.95 2.01 -7.14
N ASP A 74 -25.66 1.06 -6.53
CA ASP A 74 -25.07 0.08 -5.62
C ASP A 74 -24.04 -0.82 -6.33
N ALA A 75 -24.34 -1.26 -7.55
CA ALA A 75 -23.37 -2.03 -8.34
C ALA A 75 -22.10 -1.22 -8.66
N ALA A 76 -22.22 0.10 -8.83
CA ALA A 76 -21.07 0.99 -9.03
C ALA A 76 -20.23 1.10 -7.75
N ARG A 77 -20.88 1.29 -6.58
CA ARG A 77 -20.22 1.29 -5.27
C ARG A 77 -19.50 -0.03 -4.99
N GLU A 78 -20.20 -1.14 -5.11
CA GLU A 78 -19.66 -2.49 -4.85
C GLU A 78 -18.46 -2.81 -5.76
N THR A 79 -18.53 -2.41 -7.04
CA THR A 79 -17.41 -2.60 -7.97
C THR A 79 -16.19 -1.77 -7.58
N ALA A 80 -16.40 -0.55 -7.11
CA ALA A 80 -15.32 0.32 -6.65
C ALA A 80 -14.70 -0.21 -5.34
N GLU A 81 -15.53 -0.59 -4.36
CA GLU A 81 -15.10 -1.21 -3.10
C GLU A 81 -14.22 -2.43 -3.36
N LYS A 82 -14.70 -3.40 -4.16
CA LYS A 82 -13.91 -4.60 -4.47
C LYS A 82 -12.54 -4.30 -5.11
N ARG A 83 -12.44 -3.23 -5.90
CA ARG A 83 -11.17 -2.82 -6.52
C ARG A 83 -10.26 -2.10 -5.52
N ALA A 84 -10.84 -1.29 -4.64
CA ALA A 84 -10.13 -0.63 -3.56
C ALA A 84 -9.57 -1.66 -2.58
N ASP A 85 -10.37 -2.63 -2.17
CA ASP A 85 -9.95 -3.72 -1.27
C ASP A 85 -8.80 -4.53 -1.88
N GLN A 86 -8.84 -4.82 -3.19
CA GLN A 86 -7.73 -5.48 -3.88
C GLN A 86 -6.43 -4.64 -3.93
N LEU A 87 -6.52 -3.32 -3.81
CA LEU A 87 -5.35 -2.44 -3.73
C LEU A 87 -4.82 -2.41 -2.29
N GLU A 88 -5.69 -2.37 -1.29
CA GLU A 88 -5.34 -2.46 0.13
C GLU A 88 -4.69 -3.80 0.46
N ASP A 89 -5.26 -4.93 0.00
CA ASP A 89 -4.66 -6.26 0.14
C ASP A 89 -3.22 -6.28 -0.42
N LYS A 90 -2.98 -5.59 -1.54
CA LYS A 90 -1.64 -5.49 -2.12
C LYS A 90 -0.72 -4.55 -1.35
N ALA A 91 -1.27 -3.50 -0.74
CA ALA A 91 -0.53 -2.59 0.13
C ALA A 91 -0.05 -3.34 1.37
N ASP A 92 -0.93 -4.13 1.99
CA ASP A 92 -0.62 -4.97 3.15
C ASP A 92 0.45 -6.01 2.81
N LEU A 93 0.30 -6.73 1.69
CA LEU A 93 1.32 -7.66 1.21
C LEU A 93 2.67 -6.97 0.90
N GLU A 94 2.68 -5.68 0.57
CA GLU A 94 3.93 -4.95 0.38
C GLU A 94 4.56 -4.56 1.73
N ARG A 95 3.74 -4.16 2.70
CA ARG A 95 4.16 -3.83 4.07
C ARG A 95 4.70 -5.05 4.82
N GLU A 96 4.15 -6.24 4.58
CA GLU A 96 4.65 -7.52 5.11
C GLU A 96 6.05 -7.90 4.59
N LYS A 97 6.56 -7.25 3.54
CA LYS A 97 7.91 -7.52 3.02
C LYS A 97 9.01 -6.81 3.79
N LYS A 98 8.68 -5.89 4.70
CA LYS A 98 9.63 -5.21 5.59
C LYS A 98 10.43 -6.24 6.37
#